data_AF-A0A445A1L3-F1
#
_entry.id   AF-A0A445A1L3-F1
#
_cell.length_a   1.000
_cell.length_b   1.000
_cell.length_c   1.000
_cell.angle_alpha   90.00
_cell.angle_beta   90.00
_cell.angle_gamma   90.00
#
_symmetry.space_group_name_H-M   'P 1'
#
loop_
_entity.id
_entity.type
_entity.pdbx_description
1 polymer ?
#
loop_
_entity_poly.entity_id
_entity_poly.type
_entity_poly.pdbx_seq_one_letter_code
_entity_poly.pdbx_strand_id
1 'polypeptide(L)'
;MIFGLPTDGLPVSGFTDSSSSSLENEFMIQFATIPTAADHKGSGVKLAWLRTLKRRMQLDTALGRQMYVKIHILLLFGTNLFCDKSGMTIHWKFLPLLRNFAEIRDFSWGSACLAHLYRTLCRASRYNCKDVDGPLALLCVWAWERLPFLAPVRSQPSFPLACR
;
A
#
# COMPACT_ATOMS: atom_id res chain seq x y z
N MET A 1 2.07 4.90 -16.22
CA MET A 1 0.95 4.49 -15.34
C MET A 1 0.39 5.73 -14.62
N ILE A 2 -0.92 5.80 -14.37
CA ILE A 2 -1.61 6.95 -13.71
C ILE A 2 -1.00 7.35 -12.34
N PHE A 3 -0.47 6.41 -11.56
CA PHE A 3 0.23 6.71 -10.29
C PHE A 3 1.72 7.01 -10.43
N GLY A 4 2.28 7.01 -11.64
CA GLY A 4 3.73 7.18 -11.85
C GLY A 4 4.58 6.02 -11.32
N LEU A 5 3.97 4.89 -10.92
CA LEU A 5 4.70 3.69 -10.51
C LEU A 5 5.33 2.98 -11.71
N PRO A 6 6.54 2.40 -11.56
CA PRO A 6 7.21 1.66 -12.61
C PRO A 6 6.41 0.40 -12.97
N THR A 7 6.23 0.19 -14.28
CA THR A 7 5.62 -1.03 -14.85
C THR A 7 6.66 -2.04 -15.31
N ASP A 8 7.89 -1.60 -15.48
CA ASP A 8 9.04 -2.42 -15.84
C ASP A 8 9.87 -2.69 -14.57
N GLY A 9 10.42 -3.90 -14.44
CA GLY A 9 11.21 -4.28 -13.27
C GLY A 9 10.92 -5.69 -12.75
N LEU A 10 11.49 -6.00 -11.59
CA LEU A 10 11.35 -7.30 -10.93
C LEU A 10 9.89 -7.57 -10.53
N PRO A 11 9.42 -8.82 -10.65
CA PRO A 11 8.08 -9.18 -10.21
C PRO A 11 7.95 -9.01 -8.69
N VAL A 12 6.84 -8.41 -8.27
CA VAL A 12 6.46 -8.30 -6.85
C VAL A 12 5.88 -9.65 -6.39
N SER A 13 6.76 -10.64 -6.21
CA SER A 13 6.44 -11.92 -5.59
C SER A 13 6.94 -11.94 -4.15
N GLY A 14 6.07 -12.25 -3.20
CA GLY A 14 6.47 -12.43 -1.80
C GLY A 14 6.27 -13.87 -1.37
N PHE A 15 7.15 -14.37 -0.51
CA PHE A 15 6.96 -15.65 0.18
C PHE A 15 5.64 -15.62 0.96
N THR A 16 4.85 -16.68 0.83
CA THR A 16 3.56 -16.84 1.52
C THR A 16 3.68 -17.61 2.83
N ASP A 17 4.90 -17.94 3.28
CA ASP A 17 5.14 -18.72 4.50
C ASP A 17 4.57 -18.00 5.72
N SER A 18 3.33 -18.34 6.06
CA SER A 18 2.51 -17.68 7.07
C SER A 18 2.94 -17.98 8.51
N SER A 19 4.19 -18.39 8.74
CA SER A 19 4.70 -18.65 10.07
C SER A 19 4.86 -17.33 10.84
N SER A 20 4.27 -17.27 12.03
CA SER A 20 4.39 -16.11 12.94
C SER A 20 5.85 -15.78 13.22
N SER A 21 6.71 -16.80 13.38
CA SER A 21 8.13 -16.64 13.67
C SER A 21 8.91 -15.91 12.56
N SER A 22 8.61 -16.19 11.28
CA SER A 22 9.26 -15.51 10.16
C SER A 22 8.83 -14.05 10.07
N LEU A 23 7.55 -13.77 10.35
CA LEU A 23 7.00 -12.42 10.44
C LEU A 23 7.69 -11.61 11.53
N GLU A 24 7.75 -12.16 12.74
CA GLU A 24 8.34 -11.52 13.91
C GLU A 24 9.82 -11.22 13.69
N ASN A 25 10.57 -12.17 13.11
CA ASN A 25 11.97 -11.98 12.76
C ASN A 25 12.17 -10.84 11.76
N GLU A 26 11.35 -10.76 10.72
CA GLU A 26 11.48 -9.69 9.72
C GLU A 26 11.17 -8.31 10.32
N PHE A 27 10.17 -8.23 11.19
CA PHE A 27 9.83 -7.01 11.92
C PHE A 27 10.94 -6.60 12.90
N MET A 28 11.58 -7.56 13.57
CA MET A 28 12.74 -7.30 14.40
C MET A 28 13.93 -6.76 13.60
N ILE A 29 14.24 -7.38 12.47
CA ILE A 29 15.39 -6.98 11.64
C ILE A 29 15.17 -5.57 11.08
N GLN A 30 13.96 -5.24 10.62
CA GLN A 30 13.70 -3.97 9.94
C GLN A 30 13.32 -2.82 10.85
N PHE A 31 12.65 -3.10 11.97
CA PHE A 31 12.08 -2.07 12.83
C PHE A 31 12.46 -2.20 14.31
N ALA A 32 13.21 -3.24 14.69
CA ALA A 32 13.55 -3.54 16.09
C ALA A 32 12.32 -3.66 17.02
N THR A 33 11.15 -3.97 16.45
CA THR A 33 9.88 -4.08 17.18
C THR A 33 9.07 -5.24 16.65
N ILE A 34 8.44 -6.01 17.53
CA ILE A 34 7.60 -7.15 17.16
C ILE A 34 6.11 -6.75 17.27
N PRO A 35 5.28 -7.04 16.26
CA PRO A 35 3.83 -6.94 16.43
C PRO A 35 3.34 -8.00 17.42
N THR A 36 2.49 -7.61 18.37
CA THR A 36 1.86 -8.55 19.29
C THR A 36 0.73 -9.32 18.59
N ALA A 37 0.21 -10.40 19.17
CA ALA A 37 -0.98 -11.10 18.68
C ALA A 37 -2.20 -10.17 18.47
N ALA A 38 -2.28 -9.06 19.20
CA ALA A 38 -3.31 -8.03 19.03
C ALA A 38 -3.10 -7.13 17.80
N ASP A 39 -1.89 -7.10 17.23
CA ASP A 39 -1.46 -6.17 16.18
C ASP A 39 -1.52 -6.76 14.77
N HIS A 40 -1.75 -8.08 14.65
CA HIS A 40 -1.93 -8.77 13.38
C HIS A 40 -3.21 -9.62 13.37
N LYS A 41 -3.67 -9.98 12.17
CA LYS A 41 -4.81 -10.87 11.94
C LYS A 41 -4.48 -11.76 10.75
N GLY A 42 -4.31 -13.07 10.99
CA GLY A 42 -3.81 -13.99 9.96
C GLY A 42 -2.46 -13.50 9.41
N SER A 43 -2.36 -13.40 8.08
CA SER A 43 -1.17 -12.88 7.37
C SER A 43 -1.16 -11.35 7.16
N GLY A 44 -2.02 -10.60 7.84
CA GLY A 44 -2.12 -9.15 7.75
C GLY A 44 -1.69 -8.43 9.04
N VAL A 45 -0.93 -7.35 8.91
CA VAL A 45 -0.59 -6.45 10.03
C VAL A 45 -1.54 -5.27 10.04
N LYS A 46 -2.02 -4.86 11.22
CA LYS A 46 -2.97 -3.76 11.36
C LYS A 46 -2.33 -2.42 11.00
N LEU A 47 -3.00 -1.64 10.17
CA LEU A 47 -2.57 -0.28 9.81
C LEU A 47 -2.56 0.66 11.01
N ALA A 48 -3.45 0.46 11.98
CA ALA A 48 -3.47 1.22 13.23
C ALA A 48 -2.17 1.06 14.03
N TRP A 49 -1.63 -0.16 14.08
CA TRP A 49 -0.36 -0.44 14.72
C TRP A 49 0.80 0.23 13.97
N LEU A 50 0.85 0.10 12.64
CA LEU A 50 1.86 0.78 11.81
C LEU A 50 1.82 2.31 11.96
N ARG A 51 0.64 2.92 12.09
CA ARG A 51 0.51 4.37 12.37
C ARG A 51 1.06 4.74 13.75
N THR A 52 0.87 3.89 14.74
CA THR A 52 1.45 4.09 16.08
C THR A 52 2.95 3.93 16.07
N LEU A 53 3.46 2.91 15.37
CA LEU A 53 4.89 2.70 15.17
C LEU A 53 5.54 3.88 14.46
N LYS A 54 4.94 4.38 13.36
CA LYS A 54 5.40 5.57 12.63
C LYS A 54 5.51 6.81 13.53
N ARG A 55 4.54 7.01 14.44
CA ARG A 55 4.53 8.15 15.38
C ARG A 55 5.62 8.06 16.45
N ARG A 56 6.12 6.86 16.75
CA ARG A 56 7.18 6.63 17.74
C ARG A 56 8.59 6.76 17.17
N MET A 57 8.74 6.78 15.84
CA MET A 57 10.05 6.84 15.19
C MET A 57 10.70 8.22 15.38
N GLN A 58 11.95 8.22 15.85
CA GLN A 58 12.80 9.41 15.87
C GLN A 58 13.42 9.62 14.49
N LEU A 59 13.39 10.87 14.00
CA LEU A 59 13.85 11.27 12.65
C LEU A 59 15.27 11.85 12.65
N ASP A 60 15.92 11.82 13.81
CA ASP A 60 17.26 12.33 14.09
C ASP A 60 18.36 11.53 13.37
N THR A 61 18.19 10.21 13.32
CA THR A 61 19.14 9.27 12.74
C THR A 61 18.76 8.86 11.31
N ALA A 62 19.77 8.54 10.50
CA ALA A 62 19.56 8.03 9.14
C ALA A 62 18.74 6.74 9.12
N LEU A 63 18.97 5.84 10.10
CA LEU A 63 18.20 4.62 10.29
C LEU A 63 16.73 4.93 10.62
N GLY A 64 16.47 5.86 11.54
CA GLY A 64 15.12 6.29 11.89
C GLY A 64 14.35 6.89 10.71
N ARG A 65 15.01 7.70 9.87
CA ARG A 65 14.43 8.18 8.61
C ARG A 65 14.07 7.05 7.64
N GLN A 66 14.97 6.07 7.47
CA GLN A 66 14.68 4.92 6.60
C GLN A 66 13.48 4.10 7.11
N MET A 67 13.43 3.80 8.41
CA MET A 67 12.32 3.09 9.04
C MET A 67 11.00 3.85 8.86
N TYR A 68 11.01 5.17 9.06
CA TYR A 68 9.86 6.03 8.85
C TYR A 68 9.33 5.92 7.42
N VAL A 69 10.21 5.99 6.42
CA VAL A 69 9.80 5.90 5.01
C VAL A 69 9.27 4.50 4.67
N LYS A 70 9.92 3.43 5.15
CA LYS A 70 9.43 2.06 4.95
C LYS A 70 8.03 1.86 5.52
N ILE A 71 7.78 2.33 6.76
CA ILE A 71 6.44 2.27 7.37
C ILE A 71 5.45 3.11 6.58
N HIS A 72 5.88 4.28 6.09
CA HIS A 72 5.01 5.11 5.28
C HIS A 72 4.61 4.44 3.95
N ILE A 73 5.54 3.77 3.28
CA ILE A 73 5.27 2.98 2.06
C ILE A 73 4.31 1.83 2.39
N LEU A 74 4.52 1.08 3.48
CA LEU A 74 3.59 0.02 3.91
C LEU A 74 2.18 0.55 4.18
N LEU A 75 2.07 1.73 4.79
CA LEU A 75 0.79 2.39 5.00
C LEU A 75 0.14 2.75 3.66
N LEU A 76 0.88 3.36 2.72
CA LEU A 76 0.37 3.67 1.39
C LEU A 76 -0.11 2.42 0.64
N PHE A 77 0.62 1.31 0.78
CA PHE A 77 0.24 0.02 0.21
C PHE A 77 -1.07 -0.47 0.80
N GLY A 78 -1.23 -0.43 2.13
CA GLY A 78 -2.45 -0.89 2.79
C GLY A 78 -3.66 0.03 2.68
N THR A 79 -3.47 1.33 2.44
CA THR A 79 -4.58 2.30 2.36
C THR A 79 -4.96 2.69 0.95
N ASN A 80 -4.08 2.56 -0.05
CA ASN A 80 -4.37 2.99 -1.41
C ASN A 80 -4.19 1.88 -2.46
N LEU A 81 -3.12 1.07 -2.41
CA LEU A 81 -2.75 0.21 -3.53
C LEU A 81 -3.25 -1.24 -3.43
N PHE A 82 -3.24 -1.80 -2.22
CA PHE A 82 -3.48 -3.22 -1.94
C PHE A 82 -4.47 -3.40 -0.77
N CYS A 83 -5.42 -2.48 -0.65
CA CYS A 83 -6.42 -2.49 0.41
C CYS A 83 -7.26 -3.76 0.36
N ASP A 84 -7.39 -4.43 1.51
CA ASP A 84 -8.34 -5.52 1.67
C ASP A 84 -9.78 -5.00 1.93
N LYS A 85 -10.74 -5.92 1.99
CA LYS A 85 -12.16 -5.67 2.39
C LYS A 85 -12.30 -4.77 3.61
N SER A 86 -11.40 -4.95 4.57
CA SER A 86 -11.48 -4.29 5.86
C SER A 86 -10.85 -2.90 5.82
N GLY A 87 -9.97 -2.61 4.85
CA GLY A 87 -9.15 -1.41 4.81
C GLY A 87 -8.27 -1.22 6.05
N MET A 88 -8.11 -2.28 6.86
CA MET A 88 -7.51 -2.20 8.19
C MET A 88 -6.19 -2.96 8.29
N THR A 89 -5.87 -3.85 7.34
CA THR A 89 -4.64 -4.64 7.37
C THR A 89 -3.87 -4.59 6.05
N ILE A 90 -2.56 -4.76 6.13
CA ILE A 90 -1.67 -4.95 4.98
C ILE A 90 -0.98 -6.31 5.10
N HIS A 91 -0.94 -7.06 4.01
CA HIS A 91 -0.30 -8.37 4.01
C HIS A 91 1.21 -8.21 4.23
N TRP A 92 1.78 -8.98 5.15
CA TRP A 92 3.20 -8.83 5.50
C TRP A 92 4.18 -9.25 4.39
N LYS A 93 3.71 -9.82 3.27
CA LYS A 93 4.54 -10.23 2.12
C LYS A 93 5.30 -9.06 1.48
N PHE A 94 4.85 -7.82 1.72
CA PHE A 94 5.51 -6.62 1.24
C PHE A 94 6.70 -6.22 2.13
N LEU A 95 6.79 -6.74 3.35
CA LEU A 95 7.83 -6.37 4.29
C LEU A 95 9.23 -6.80 3.80
N PRO A 96 9.47 -8.05 3.36
CA PRO A 96 10.76 -8.44 2.80
C PRO A 96 11.17 -7.60 1.58
N LEU A 97 10.20 -7.19 0.76
CA LEU A 97 10.45 -6.36 -0.44
C LEU A 97 10.92 -4.94 -0.10
N LEU A 98 10.64 -4.47 1.12
CA LEU A 98 11.07 -3.16 1.62
C LEU A 98 12.36 -3.25 2.46
N ARG A 99 12.98 -4.45 2.57
CA ARG A 99 14.23 -4.63 3.30
C ARG A 99 15.34 -3.76 2.71
N ASN A 100 15.56 -3.87 1.40
CA ASN A 100 16.61 -3.15 0.66
C ASN A 100 16.03 -1.91 -0.01
N PHE A 101 16.28 -0.73 0.57
CA PHE A 101 15.67 0.51 0.11
C PHE A 101 16.05 0.88 -1.34
N ALA A 102 17.26 0.52 -1.78
CA ALA A 102 17.73 0.74 -3.15
C ALA A 102 16.94 -0.08 -4.18
N GLU A 103 16.63 -1.33 -3.85
CA GLU A 103 15.93 -2.28 -4.74
C GLU A 103 14.43 -2.00 -4.83
N ILE A 104 13.86 -1.23 -3.89
CA ILE A 104 12.42 -0.90 -3.91
C ILE A 104 12.02 -0.31 -5.26
N ARG A 105 12.85 0.56 -5.85
CA ARG A 105 12.52 1.21 -7.14
C ARG A 105 12.54 0.24 -8.33
N ASP A 106 13.29 -0.85 -8.22
CA ASP A 106 13.52 -1.79 -9.32
C ASP A 106 12.38 -2.81 -9.44
N PHE A 107 11.44 -2.83 -8.49
CA PHE A 107 10.23 -3.64 -8.57
C PHE A 107 9.15 -2.98 -9.43
N SER A 108 8.45 -3.82 -10.19
CA SER A 108 7.29 -3.42 -10.97
C SER A 108 6.03 -3.25 -10.10
N TRP A 109 6.04 -2.23 -9.24
CA TRP A 109 4.91 -1.89 -8.37
C TRP A 109 3.65 -1.57 -9.15
N GLY A 110 3.81 -1.00 -10.35
CA GLY A 110 2.70 -0.71 -11.23
C GLY A 110 2.02 -2.00 -11.72
N SER A 111 2.77 -2.95 -12.26
CA SER A 111 2.17 -4.21 -12.71
C SER A 111 1.56 -5.00 -11.56
N ALA A 112 2.18 -4.95 -10.36
CA ALA A 112 1.61 -5.55 -9.15
C ALA A 112 0.26 -4.92 -8.76
N CYS A 113 0.16 -3.60 -8.82
CA CYS A 113 -1.06 -2.86 -8.51
C CYS A 113 -2.16 -3.15 -9.55
N LEU A 114 -1.82 -3.18 -10.84
CA LEU A 114 -2.74 -3.58 -11.92
C LEU A 114 -3.24 -5.01 -11.76
N ALA A 115 -2.34 -5.96 -11.50
CA ALA A 115 -2.72 -7.35 -11.28
C ALA A 115 -3.69 -7.49 -10.09
N HIS A 116 -3.48 -6.72 -9.01
CA HIS A 116 -4.39 -6.68 -7.88
C HIS A 116 -5.75 -6.06 -8.24
N LEU A 117 -5.77 -4.97 -9.01
CA LEU A 117 -7.00 -4.35 -9.54
C LEU A 117 -7.78 -5.30 -10.45
N TYR A 118 -7.12 -5.98 -11.39
CA TYR A 118 -7.77 -6.97 -12.24
C TYR A 118 -8.36 -8.11 -11.41
N ARG A 119 -7.62 -8.62 -10.41
CA ARG A 119 -8.11 -9.70 -9.55
C ARG A 119 -9.32 -9.29 -8.71
N THR A 120 -9.36 -8.05 -8.24
CA THR A 120 -10.50 -7.51 -7.48
C THR A 120 -11.71 -7.29 -8.39
N LEU A 121 -11.52 -6.75 -9.60
CA LEU A 121 -12.58 -6.63 -10.61
C LEU A 121 -13.16 -7.99 -11.04
N CYS A 122 -12.32 -8.99 -11.32
CA CYS A 122 -12.78 -10.34 -11.64
C CYS A 122 -13.52 -11.02 -10.48
N ARG A 123 -13.25 -10.63 -9.23
CA ARG A 123 -14.02 -11.10 -8.07
C ARG A 123 -15.35 -10.35 -7.95
N ALA A 124 -15.33 -9.04 -8.17
CA ALA A 124 -16.52 -8.19 -8.16
C ALA A 124 -17.55 -8.58 -9.22
N SER A 125 -17.11 -9.08 -10.39
CA SER A 125 -18.01 -9.54 -11.46
C SER A 125 -18.73 -10.85 -11.15
N ARG A 126 -18.37 -11.56 -10.06
CA ARG A 126 -19.06 -12.79 -9.67
C ARG A 126 -20.34 -12.44 -8.89
N TYR A 127 -21.43 -13.15 -9.19
CA TYR A 127 -22.78 -12.85 -8.67
C TYR A 127 -22.88 -12.75 -7.13
N ASN A 128 -21.97 -13.40 -6.40
CA ASN A 128 -22.00 -13.47 -4.93
C ASN A 128 -21.13 -12.39 -4.25
N CYS A 129 -20.52 -11.45 -4.99
CA CYS A 129 -19.65 -10.43 -4.41
C CYS A 129 -20.46 -9.19 -4.02
N LYS A 130 -20.51 -8.88 -2.71
CA LYS A 130 -21.26 -7.72 -2.19
C LYS A 130 -20.44 -6.42 -2.16
N ASP A 131 -19.11 -6.53 -2.12
CA ASP A 131 -18.20 -5.39 -1.98
C ASP A 131 -16.98 -5.55 -2.89
N VAL A 132 -16.54 -4.45 -3.49
CA VAL A 132 -15.33 -4.35 -4.32
C VAL A 132 -14.19 -3.80 -3.49
N ASP A 133 -13.09 -4.54 -3.42
CA ASP A 133 -11.86 -4.13 -2.70
C ASP A 133 -10.80 -3.62 -3.69
N GLY A 134 -9.69 -3.10 -3.17
CA GLY A 134 -8.53 -2.71 -3.97
C GLY A 134 -8.46 -1.22 -4.31
N PRO A 135 -7.56 -0.82 -5.22
CA PRO A 135 -7.25 0.57 -5.52
C PRO A 135 -8.34 1.19 -6.41
N LEU A 136 -9.56 1.36 -5.90
CA LEU A 136 -10.68 1.96 -6.64
C LEU A 136 -10.35 3.37 -7.15
N ALA A 137 -9.46 4.08 -6.45
CA ALA A 137 -8.93 5.36 -6.92
C ALA A 137 -8.27 5.26 -8.31
N LEU A 138 -7.56 4.16 -8.64
CA LEU A 138 -7.02 3.95 -9.99
C LEU A 138 -8.11 3.85 -11.04
N LEU A 139 -9.15 3.10 -10.72
CA LEU A 139 -10.27 2.89 -11.63
C LEU A 139 -11.01 4.21 -11.86
N CYS A 140 -11.25 4.99 -10.80
CA CYS A 140 -11.86 6.31 -10.89
C CYS A 140 -11.02 7.27 -11.74
N VAL A 141 -9.72 7.39 -11.48
CA VAL A 141 -8.85 8.29 -12.25
C VAL A 141 -8.74 7.83 -13.71
N TRP A 142 -8.62 6.52 -13.96
CA TRP A 142 -8.65 5.97 -15.32
C TRP A 142 -9.97 6.28 -16.04
N ALA A 143 -11.09 6.14 -15.33
CA ALA A 143 -12.41 6.44 -15.88
C ALA A 143 -12.52 7.93 -16.21
N TRP A 144 -12.03 8.83 -15.37
CA TRP A 144 -12.05 10.27 -15.64
C TRP A 144 -11.19 10.66 -16.86
N GLU A 145 -10.03 10.03 -17.04
CA GLU A 145 -9.16 10.28 -18.20
C GLU A 145 -9.79 9.80 -19.52
N ARG A 146 -10.53 8.68 -19.51
CA ARG A 146 -11.12 8.11 -20.74
C ARG A 146 -12.58 8.49 -20.98
N LEU A 147 -13.30 8.86 -19.92
CA LEU A 147 -14.71 9.23 -19.93
C LEU A 147 -14.84 10.59 -19.24
N PRO A 148 -14.49 11.70 -19.93
CA PRO A 148 -14.45 13.04 -19.33
C PRO A 148 -15.78 13.49 -18.72
N PHE A 149 -16.90 12.93 -19.18
CA PHE A 149 -18.24 13.21 -18.66
C PHE A 149 -18.51 12.61 -17.27
N LEU A 150 -17.72 11.63 -16.82
CA LEU A 150 -17.77 11.09 -15.45
C LEU A 150 -16.86 11.85 -14.48
N ALA A 151 -15.98 12.72 -15.00
CA ALA A 151 -15.07 13.47 -14.16
C ALA A 151 -15.85 14.48 -13.30
N PRO A 152 -15.52 14.62 -12.00
CA PRO A 152 -16.08 15.68 -11.19
C PRO A 152 -15.76 17.02 -11.85
N VAL A 153 -16.78 17.87 -11.99
CA VAL A 153 -16.60 19.22 -12.51
C VAL A 153 -15.55 19.90 -11.65
N ARG A 154 -14.43 20.31 -12.26
CA ARG A 154 -13.42 21.14 -11.59
C ARG A 154 -14.06 22.50 -11.32
N SER A 155 -14.81 22.63 -10.22
CA SER A 155 -15.16 23.92 -9.68
C SER A 155 -13.84 24.65 -9.40
N GLN A 156 -13.62 25.79 -10.07
CA GLN A 156 -12.48 26.65 -9.80
C GLN A 156 -12.33 26.81 -8.27
N PRO A 157 -11.12 26.69 -7.71
CA PRO A 157 -10.94 27.00 -6.30
C PRO A 157 -11.41 28.43 -6.08
N SER A 158 -12.48 28.61 -5.31
CA SER A 158 -13.01 29.90 -4.86
C SER A 158 -12.12 30.52 -3.77
N PHE A 159 -10.80 30.43 -3.95
CA PHE A 159 -9.78 30.99 -3.06
C PHE A 159 -8.89 31.94 -3.87
N PRO A 160 -9.12 33.26 -3.79
CA PRO A 160 -8.43 34.27 -4.61
C PRO A 160 -7.04 34.65 -4.07
N LEU A 161 -6.26 33.70 -3.52
CA LEU A 161 -4.99 34.03 -2.84
C LEU A 161 -3.75 33.30 -3.37
N ALA A 162 -3.86 32.52 -4.44
CA ALA A 162 -2.72 31.77 -5.01
C ALA A 162 -2.41 32.16 -6.47
N CYS A 163 -2.52 33.45 -6.79
CA CYS A 163 -1.90 34.03 -7.97
C CYS A 163 -1.20 35.31 -7.54
N ARG A 164 0.06 35.18 -7.13
CA ARG A 164 1.00 36.29 -7.03
C ARG A 164 2.33 35.84 -7.61
#